data_AF-A0AAE0JBY4-F1
#
_entry.id   AF-A0AAE0JBY4-F1
#
_cell.length_a   1.000
_cell.length_b   1.000
_cell.length_c   1.000
_cell.angle_alpha   90.00
_cell.angle_beta   90.00
_cell.angle_gamma   90.00
#
_symmetry.space_group_name_H-M   'P 1'
#
loop_
_entity.id
_entity.type
_entity.pdbx_description
1 polymer ?
#
loop_
_entity_poly.entity_id
_entity_poly.type
_entity_poly.pdbx_seq_one_letter_code
_entity_poly.pdbx_strand_id
1 'polypeptide(L)'
;MSVRFVKRPKPSENARGVYGIDVLQLTPKEADKVWFGVCRNKKKSIAICKSFLADYTRYARCKRLCIDGTGEQKQVPSVQSVVTIIAVWKHIVAQADAVVLAKRRDQDSNEDSDEGSEQWTLLGNRGKARGEVIQWIQSTLAQKFNLTCKQTFEKTEATTDDVLLILSTLWERAVDIPCDPRHRLAFHTLVLIGGIGFRPGTYENMLYQQVKLLVVRDPDTKQPRLVAEITINQNKLSANKIDKGADVVTFSATMVPCQIVCLVTFVAIQALHDDAFETEFSSFDELLQRPNLEDVDCIELRWKDGMQEKPIFPLKYHKFLELWNRRWLVAGNRNTLRPYALRIGGGNKIDGSLTSAI
;
A
#
# COMPACT_ATOMS: atom_id res chain seq x y z
N MET A 1 -27.07 -25.31 16.27
CA MET A 1 -27.02 -23.83 16.22
C MET A 1 -26.32 -23.42 14.93
N SER A 2 -27.01 -22.62 14.12
CA SER A 2 -26.66 -22.33 12.72
C SER A 2 -25.47 -21.36 12.63
N VAL A 3 -24.38 -21.78 11.99
CA VAL A 3 -23.17 -20.96 11.78
C VAL A 3 -23.37 -20.09 10.55
N ARG A 4 -23.54 -18.79 10.73
CA ARG A 4 -23.56 -17.81 9.63
C ARG A 4 -22.14 -17.53 9.16
N PHE A 5 -21.93 -17.64 7.85
CA PHE A 5 -20.67 -17.31 7.18
C PHE A 5 -20.39 -15.80 7.24
N VAL A 6 -19.28 -15.40 7.87
CA VAL A 6 -18.84 -14.01 7.93
C VAL A 6 -18.10 -13.66 6.63
N LYS A 7 -18.63 -12.67 5.90
CA LYS A 7 -17.94 -12.02 4.77
C LYS A 7 -16.68 -11.31 5.28
N ARG A 8 -15.64 -11.32 4.45
CA ARG A 8 -14.34 -10.63 4.63
C ARG A 8 -14.51 -9.25 5.30
N PRO A 9 -13.82 -8.93 6.41
CA PRO A 9 -13.83 -7.58 6.96
C PRO A 9 -13.12 -6.61 6.01
N LYS A 10 -13.70 -5.42 5.81
CA LYS A 10 -13.06 -4.33 5.07
C LYS A 10 -11.91 -3.76 5.92
N PRO A 11 -10.74 -3.41 5.33
CA PRO A 11 -9.59 -2.88 6.09
C PRO A 11 -9.77 -1.47 6.69
N SER A 12 -10.98 -0.90 6.68
CA SER A 12 -11.24 0.49 7.08
C SER A 12 -12.19 0.63 8.26
N GLU A 13 -12.53 -0.44 8.96
CA GLU A 13 -13.40 -0.37 10.13
C GLU A 13 -12.57 -0.52 11.42
N ASN A 14 -12.78 0.44 12.32
CA ASN A 14 -12.13 0.69 13.60
C ASN A 14 -11.62 -0.57 14.32
N ALA A 15 -10.50 -0.44 15.05
CA ALA A 15 -9.93 -1.47 15.91
C ALA A 15 -10.93 -2.13 16.88
N ARG A 16 -12.04 -1.44 17.18
CA ARG A 16 -13.18 -1.99 17.93
C ARG A 16 -14.03 -2.98 17.12
N GLY A 17 -14.31 -2.74 15.84
CA GLY A 17 -15.23 -3.59 15.06
C GLY A 17 -14.65 -4.95 14.66
N VAL A 18 -13.36 -5.01 14.31
CA VAL A 18 -12.81 -6.20 13.63
C VAL A 18 -12.08 -7.19 14.57
N TYR A 19 -11.62 -6.77 15.75
CA TYR A 19 -10.53 -7.49 16.44
C TYR A 19 -10.85 -8.06 17.83
N GLY A 20 -12.12 -8.39 18.07
CA GLY A 20 -12.56 -9.14 19.25
C GLY A 20 -14.08 -9.34 19.30
N ILE A 21 -14.82 -8.44 18.66
CA ILE A 21 -16.29 -8.43 18.70
C ILE A 21 -16.88 -9.53 17.82
N ASP A 22 -16.41 -9.69 16.58
CA ASP A 22 -17.03 -10.65 15.65
C ASP A 22 -16.51 -12.09 15.77
N VAL A 23 -15.23 -12.27 16.16
CA VAL A 23 -14.59 -13.60 16.23
C VAL A 23 -14.63 -14.19 17.63
N LEU A 24 -14.54 -13.36 18.68
CA LEU A 24 -14.53 -13.79 20.08
C LEU A 24 -15.79 -13.37 20.85
N GLN A 25 -16.76 -12.72 20.20
CA GLN A 25 -18.01 -12.23 20.82
C GLN A 25 -17.78 -11.33 22.04
N LEU A 26 -16.69 -10.57 22.07
CA LEU A 26 -16.39 -9.65 23.18
C LEU A 26 -17.08 -8.30 22.96
N THR A 27 -17.56 -7.67 24.02
CA THR A 27 -17.94 -6.26 23.98
C THR A 27 -16.70 -5.35 23.88
N PRO A 28 -16.81 -4.09 23.43
CA PRO A 28 -15.67 -3.16 23.39
C PRO A 28 -14.95 -3.01 24.74
N LYS A 29 -15.70 -2.98 25.85
CA LYS A 29 -15.13 -2.87 27.20
C LYS A 29 -14.39 -4.15 27.62
N GLU A 30 -14.83 -5.31 27.16
CA GLU A 30 -14.15 -6.58 27.42
C GLU A 30 -12.87 -6.72 26.59
N ALA A 31 -12.89 -6.25 25.34
CA ALA A 31 -11.71 -6.20 24.48
C ALA A 31 -10.60 -5.31 25.11
N ASP A 32 -10.96 -4.15 25.65
CA ASP A 32 -10.01 -3.27 26.34
C ASP A 32 -9.39 -3.97 27.57
N LYS A 33 -10.20 -4.69 28.36
CA LYS A 33 -9.72 -5.49 29.51
C LYS A 33 -8.76 -6.61 29.10
N VAL A 34 -8.93 -7.21 27.92
CA VAL A 34 -7.97 -8.19 27.40
C VAL A 34 -6.61 -7.53 27.24
N TRP A 35 -6.53 -6.38 26.57
CA TRP A 35 -5.28 -5.64 26.35
C TRP A 35 -4.61 -5.20 27.65
N PHE A 36 -5.38 -4.71 28.63
CA PHE A 36 -4.84 -4.40 29.95
C PHE A 36 -4.25 -5.63 30.63
N GLY A 37 -4.89 -6.79 30.46
CA GLY A 37 -4.36 -8.06 30.95
C GLY A 37 -3.11 -8.52 30.20
N VAL A 38 -2.99 -8.25 28.90
CA VAL A 38 -1.78 -8.54 28.11
C VAL A 38 -0.60 -7.70 28.61
N CYS A 39 -0.79 -6.41 28.86
CA CYS A 39 0.21 -5.52 29.50
C CYS A 39 0.70 -6.07 30.84
N ARG A 40 -0.24 -6.59 31.65
CA ARG A 40 0.04 -7.20 32.97
C ARG A 40 0.45 -8.68 32.88
N ASN A 41 0.79 -9.19 31.70
CA ASN A 41 1.21 -10.56 31.44
C ASN A 41 0.23 -11.64 31.98
N LYS A 42 -1.07 -11.35 31.98
CA LYS A 42 -2.11 -12.28 32.45
C LYS A 42 -2.28 -13.42 31.45
N LYS A 43 -2.04 -14.66 31.91
CA LYS A 43 -2.16 -15.89 31.11
C LYS A 43 -3.48 -16.00 30.35
N LYS A 44 -4.61 -15.65 30.99
CA LYS A 44 -5.94 -15.69 30.37
C LYS A 44 -6.06 -14.75 29.16
N SER A 45 -5.56 -13.51 29.28
CA SER A 45 -5.58 -12.55 28.17
C SER A 45 -4.67 -12.96 27.02
N ILE A 46 -3.49 -13.48 27.35
CA ILE A 46 -2.55 -14.02 26.34
C ILE A 46 -3.17 -15.22 25.62
N ALA A 47 -3.85 -16.12 26.34
CA ALA A 47 -4.54 -17.27 25.76
C ALA A 47 -5.66 -16.86 24.78
N ILE A 48 -6.40 -15.78 25.09
CA ILE A 48 -7.40 -15.21 24.18
C ILE A 48 -6.74 -14.75 22.87
N CYS A 49 -5.63 -14.01 22.95
CA CYS A 49 -4.88 -13.60 21.76
C CYS A 49 -4.35 -14.80 20.95
N LYS A 50 -3.82 -15.82 21.63
CA LYS A 50 -3.35 -17.07 21.00
C LYS A 50 -4.51 -17.80 20.30
N SER A 51 -5.68 -17.91 20.93
CA SER A 51 -6.87 -18.53 20.34
C SER A 51 -7.29 -17.81 19.06
N PHE A 52 -7.39 -16.49 19.11
CA PHE A 52 -7.72 -15.68 17.94
C PHE A 52 -6.76 -15.94 16.77
N LEU A 53 -5.45 -15.94 17.01
CA LEU A 53 -4.46 -16.17 15.95
C LEU A 53 -4.56 -17.60 15.38
N ALA A 54 -4.89 -18.58 16.21
CA ALA A 54 -5.14 -19.96 15.77
C ALA A 54 -6.39 -20.06 14.88
N ASP A 55 -7.48 -19.41 15.26
CA ASP A 55 -8.71 -19.39 14.48
C ASP A 55 -8.52 -18.61 13.16
N TYR A 56 -7.84 -17.47 13.21
CA TYR A 56 -7.46 -16.72 12.02
C TYR A 56 -6.63 -17.59 11.07
N THR A 57 -5.62 -18.30 11.57
CA THR A 57 -4.82 -19.23 10.75
C THR A 57 -5.68 -20.34 10.13
N ARG A 58 -6.60 -20.91 10.92
CA ARG A 58 -7.46 -22.02 10.50
C ARG A 58 -8.46 -21.61 9.43
N TYR A 59 -9.12 -20.47 9.60
CA TYR A 59 -10.30 -20.09 8.83
C TYR A 59 -10.06 -19.01 7.79
N ALA A 60 -8.95 -18.26 7.85
CA ALA A 60 -8.68 -17.25 6.84
C ALA A 60 -8.47 -17.91 5.47
N ARG A 61 -9.31 -17.51 4.52
CA ARG A 61 -9.30 -17.96 3.14
C ARG A 61 -9.21 -16.76 2.21
N CYS A 62 -8.52 -16.93 1.09
CA CYS A 62 -8.56 -15.98 -0.02
C CYS A 62 -8.95 -16.70 -1.31
N LYS A 63 -9.63 -15.95 -2.18
CA LYS A 63 -9.88 -16.38 -3.55
C LYS A 63 -8.59 -16.24 -4.34
N ARG A 64 -8.15 -17.35 -4.92
CA ARG A 64 -7.02 -17.39 -5.87
C ARG A 64 -7.57 -17.79 -7.23
N LEU A 65 -7.09 -17.14 -8.28
CA LEU A 65 -7.43 -17.52 -9.65
C LEU A 65 -6.98 -18.96 -9.91
N CYS A 66 -7.86 -19.73 -10.54
CA CYS A 66 -7.59 -21.09 -10.99
C CYS A 66 -8.04 -21.17 -12.45
N ILE A 67 -7.22 -21.74 -13.33
CA ILE A 67 -7.60 -22.02 -14.72
C ILE A 67 -7.29 -23.50 -14.97
N ASP A 68 -7.82 -24.37 -14.10
CA ASP A 68 -7.70 -25.83 -14.19
C ASP A 68 -8.98 -26.49 -14.73
N GLY A 69 -9.90 -25.69 -15.30
CA GLY A 69 -11.17 -26.17 -15.86
C GLY A 69 -12.29 -26.40 -14.84
N THR A 70 -12.02 -26.29 -13.54
CA THR A 70 -13.03 -26.49 -12.48
C THR A 70 -13.77 -25.20 -12.06
N GLY A 71 -13.31 -24.05 -12.56
CA GLY A 71 -13.86 -22.72 -12.31
C GLY A 71 -12.76 -21.65 -12.32
N GLU A 72 -13.13 -20.37 -12.40
CA GLU A 72 -12.16 -19.25 -12.50
C GLU A 72 -11.41 -18.94 -11.18
N GLN A 73 -11.96 -19.39 -10.04
CA GLN A 73 -11.46 -19.08 -8.71
C GLN A 73 -11.58 -20.28 -7.77
N LYS A 74 -10.56 -20.49 -6.95
CA LYS A 74 -10.60 -21.43 -5.81
C LYS A 74 -10.34 -20.72 -4.49
N GLN A 75 -11.02 -21.18 -3.43
CA GLN A 75 -10.74 -20.76 -2.06
C GLN A 75 -9.50 -21.49 -1.56
N VAL A 76 -8.46 -20.75 -1.18
CA VAL A 76 -7.24 -21.30 -0.60
C VAL A 76 -6.97 -20.69 0.77
N PRO A 77 -6.26 -21.39 1.68
CA PRO A 77 -5.77 -20.79 2.91
C PRO A 77 -4.96 -19.53 2.61
N SER A 78 -5.35 -18.40 3.21
CA SER A 78 -4.62 -17.13 3.04
C SER A 78 -3.39 -17.04 3.93
N VAL A 79 -3.29 -17.92 4.93
CA VAL A 79 -2.16 -18.03 5.84
C VAL A 79 -1.45 -19.35 5.57
N GLN A 80 -0.22 -19.25 5.11
CA GLN A 80 0.65 -20.41 4.87
C GLN A 80 2.04 -20.23 5.52
N SER A 81 2.32 -19.04 6.08
CA SER A 81 3.61 -18.69 6.63
C SER A 81 3.51 -18.07 8.02
N VAL A 82 4.52 -18.40 8.83
CA VAL A 82 4.76 -17.81 10.16
C VAL A 82 4.88 -16.28 10.09
N VAL A 83 5.55 -15.77 9.04
CA VAL A 83 5.78 -14.32 8.85
C VAL A 83 4.45 -13.56 8.73
N THR A 84 3.47 -14.14 8.04
CA THR A 84 2.13 -13.54 7.89
C THR A 84 1.43 -13.39 9.23
N ILE A 85 1.46 -14.41 10.09
CA ILE A 85 0.83 -14.34 11.41
C ILE A 85 1.57 -13.38 12.35
N ILE A 86 2.90 -13.35 12.30
CA ILE A 86 3.68 -12.36 13.07
C ILE A 86 3.33 -10.93 12.63
N ALA A 87 3.17 -10.68 11.32
CA ALA A 87 2.78 -9.38 10.81
C ALA A 87 1.38 -8.98 11.29
N VAL A 88 0.42 -9.90 11.24
CA VAL A 88 -0.94 -9.70 11.79
C VAL A 88 -0.86 -9.39 13.29
N TRP A 89 -0.11 -10.16 14.07
CA TRP A 89 0.07 -9.91 15.50
C TRP A 89 0.67 -8.53 15.79
N LYS A 90 1.75 -8.15 15.08
CA LYS A 90 2.38 -6.83 15.22
C LYS A 90 1.41 -5.70 14.89
N HIS A 91 0.59 -5.86 13.84
CA HIS A 91 -0.40 -4.86 13.46
C HIS A 91 -1.49 -4.70 14.53
N ILE A 92 -2.02 -5.81 15.04
CA ILE A 92 -3.03 -5.79 16.10
C ILE A 92 -2.47 -5.10 17.37
N VAL A 93 -1.25 -5.45 17.77
CA VAL A 93 -0.59 -4.82 18.93
C VAL A 93 -0.40 -3.31 18.71
N ALA A 94 0.03 -2.88 17.52
CA ALA A 94 0.19 -1.46 17.21
C ALA A 94 -1.14 -0.69 17.27
N GLN A 95 -2.22 -1.28 16.76
CA GLN A 95 -3.55 -0.69 16.84
C GLN A 95 -4.09 -0.62 18.27
N ALA A 96 -3.90 -1.70 19.05
CA ALA A 96 -4.27 -1.71 20.47
C ALA A 96 -3.49 -0.66 21.26
N ASP A 97 -2.20 -0.50 20.98
CA ASP A 97 -1.37 0.53 21.62
C ASP A 97 -1.89 1.94 21.31
N ALA A 98 -2.19 2.23 20.05
CA ALA A 98 -2.66 3.54 19.61
C ALA A 98 -4.08 3.90 20.09
N VAL A 99 -4.99 2.92 20.21
CA VAL A 99 -6.43 3.18 20.46
C VAL A 99 -6.85 2.91 21.89
N VAL A 100 -6.32 1.86 22.51
CA VAL A 100 -6.75 1.38 23.84
C VAL A 100 -5.75 1.82 24.90
N LEU A 101 -4.46 1.51 24.69
CA LEU A 101 -3.44 1.75 25.70
C LEU A 101 -3.07 3.23 25.79
N ALA A 102 -3.04 3.96 24.67
CA ALA A 102 -2.87 5.42 24.68
C ALA A 102 -3.89 6.11 25.58
N LYS A 103 -5.18 5.80 25.43
CA LYS A 103 -6.24 6.36 26.29
C LYS A 103 -6.06 6.01 27.76
N ARG A 104 -5.54 4.82 28.05
CA ARG A 104 -5.29 4.38 29.43
C ARG A 104 -4.08 5.11 30.03
N ARG A 105 -3.05 5.37 29.23
CA ARG A 105 -1.92 6.22 29.64
C ARG A 105 -2.39 7.63 29.95
N ASP A 106 -3.21 8.23 29.09
CA ASP A 106 -3.76 9.58 29.32
C ASP A 106 -4.61 9.66 30.61
N GLN A 107 -5.31 8.59 30.96
CA GLN A 107 -6.08 8.51 32.22
C GLN A 107 -5.18 8.40 33.45
N ASP A 108 -4.19 7.51 33.41
CA ASP A 108 -3.30 7.24 34.55
C ASP A 108 -2.23 8.34 34.73
N SER A 109 -1.87 9.07 33.68
CA SER A 109 -0.96 10.24 33.74
C SER A 109 -1.57 11.44 34.49
N ASN A 110 -2.89 11.48 34.66
CA ASN A 110 -3.55 12.49 35.51
C ASN A 110 -3.57 12.10 37.00
N GLU A 111 -3.03 10.93 37.37
CA GLU A 111 -3.04 10.38 38.74
C GLU A 111 -1.62 10.35 39.38
N ASP A 112 -0.67 11.19 38.93
CA ASP A 112 0.66 11.41 39.52
C ASP A 112 1.53 10.14 39.76
N SER A 113 1.52 9.18 38.83
CA SER A 113 2.49 8.06 38.87
C SER A 113 3.10 7.75 37.50
N ASP A 114 4.35 8.18 37.29
CA ASP A 114 5.11 7.90 36.07
C ASP A 114 5.28 6.39 35.82
N GLU A 115 5.43 5.59 36.88
CA GLU A 115 5.50 4.12 36.82
C GLU A 115 4.18 3.47 36.32
N GLY A 116 3.05 4.14 36.55
CA GLY A 116 1.72 3.69 36.13
C GLY A 116 1.49 3.78 34.63
N SER A 117 2.12 4.75 33.95
CA SER A 117 1.97 4.97 32.50
C SER A 117 2.77 3.96 31.67
N GLU A 118 3.96 3.57 32.15
CA GLU A 118 4.86 2.68 31.42
C GLU A 118 4.35 1.24 31.32
N GLN A 119 3.56 0.79 32.31
CA GLN A 119 2.97 -0.55 32.33
C GLN A 119 2.03 -0.81 31.13
N TRP A 120 1.51 0.26 30.52
CA TRP A 120 0.57 0.19 29.39
C TRP A 120 1.28 0.23 28.04
N THR A 121 2.56 -0.12 27.95
CA THR A 121 3.30 -0.14 26.69
C THR A 121 3.63 -1.57 26.26
N LEU A 122 3.15 -1.97 25.08
CA LEU A 122 3.44 -3.30 24.49
C LEU A 122 4.52 -3.26 23.39
N LEU A 123 4.96 -2.06 23.01
CA LEU A 123 5.97 -1.83 21.98
C LEU A 123 7.40 -1.83 22.56
N GLY A 124 8.39 -2.06 21.70
CA GLY A 124 9.81 -2.10 22.09
C GLY A 124 10.18 -3.31 22.98
N ASN A 125 11.23 -3.14 23.79
CA ASN A 125 11.79 -4.19 24.67
C ASN A 125 10.92 -4.52 25.89
N ARG A 126 9.86 -3.75 26.14
CA ARG A 126 9.03 -3.86 27.36
C ARG A 126 7.85 -4.82 27.20
N GLY A 127 7.46 -5.16 25.97
CA GLY A 127 6.35 -6.08 25.68
C GLY A 127 6.70 -7.56 25.86
N LYS A 128 6.89 -8.04 27.10
CA LYS A 128 7.16 -9.48 27.37
C LYS A 128 6.09 -10.40 26.77
N ALA A 129 4.81 -10.06 26.96
CA ALA A 129 3.68 -10.80 26.39
C ALA A 129 3.68 -10.80 24.84
N ARG A 130 4.11 -9.69 24.22
CA ARG A 130 4.28 -9.60 22.76
C ARG A 130 5.33 -10.59 22.27
N GLY A 131 6.46 -10.67 22.96
CA GLY A 131 7.53 -11.65 22.69
C GLY A 131 7.05 -13.10 22.89
N GLU A 132 6.33 -13.38 23.98
CA GLU A 132 5.78 -14.70 24.28
C GLU A 132 4.84 -15.19 23.16
N VAL A 133 3.94 -14.32 22.69
CA VAL A 133 3.03 -14.68 21.59
C VAL A 133 3.82 -14.92 20.29
N ILE A 134 4.86 -14.14 19.99
CA ILE A 134 5.72 -14.37 18.82
C ILE A 134 6.43 -15.73 18.91
N GLN A 135 7.00 -16.07 20.06
CA GLN A 135 7.67 -17.35 20.26
C GLN A 135 6.69 -18.52 20.12
N TRP A 136 5.48 -18.38 20.65
CA TRP A 136 4.41 -19.37 20.49
C TRP A 136 3.95 -19.51 19.03
N ILE A 137 3.89 -18.42 18.27
CA ILE A 137 3.58 -18.44 16.83
C ILE A 137 4.65 -19.27 16.09
N GLN A 138 5.92 -19.00 16.35
CA GLN A 138 7.06 -19.62 15.65
C GLN A 138 7.23 -21.11 15.97
N SER A 139 6.81 -21.55 17.16
CA SER A 139 6.94 -22.93 17.63
C SER A 139 5.61 -23.69 17.49
N THR A 140 4.70 -23.49 18.43
CA THR A 140 3.46 -24.26 18.58
C THR A 140 2.50 -24.05 17.42
N LEU A 141 2.22 -22.79 17.04
CA LEU A 141 1.24 -22.51 15.99
C LEU A 141 1.75 -22.95 14.61
N ALA A 142 3.05 -22.72 14.36
CA ALA A 142 3.71 -23.15 13.13
C ALA A 142 3.61 -24.66 12.93
N GLN A 143 3.94 -25.45 13.96
CA GLN A 143 3.81 -26.91 13.91
C GLN A 143 2.35 -27.34 13.75
N LYS A 144 1.43 -26.75 14.51
CA LYS A 144 0.01 -27.13 14.49
C LYS A 144 -0.65 -26.97 13.12
N PHE A 145 -0.27 -25.95 12.35
CA PHE A 145 -0.86 -25.64 11.04
C PHE A 145 0.11 -25.86 9.87
N ASN A 146 1.25 -26.51 10.10
CA ASN A 146 2.30 -26.71 9.10
C ASN A 146 2.69 -25.40 8.39
N LEU A 147 2.80 -24.29 9.14
CA LEU A 147 3.19 -23.01 8.59
C LEU A 147 4.67 -23.03 8.24
N THR A 148 5.01 -22.51 7.07
CA THR A 148 6.41 -22.42 6.67
C THR A 148 7.07 -21.15 7.17
N CYS A 149 8.32 -21.30 7.63
CA CYS A 149 9.22 -20.18 7.89
C CYS A 149 9.98 -19.74 6.64
N LYS A 150 9.93 -20.54 5.56
CA LYS A 150 10.60 -20.25 4.29
C LYS A 150 9.72 -19.36 3.41
N GLN A 151 10.35 -18.64 2.50
CA GLN A 151 9.65 -17.90 1.48
C GLN A 151 8.84 -18.89 0.60
N THR A 152 7.54 -18.67 0.46
CA THR A 152 6.62 -19.58 -0.27
C THR A 152 6.44 -19.24 -1.74
N PHE A 153 7.12 -18.21 -2.22
CA PHE A 153 6.99 -17.73 -3.58
C PHE A 153 8.35 -17.44 -4.15
N GLU A 154 8.52 -17.77 -5.42
CA GLU A 154 9.65 -17.31 -6.21
C GLU A 154 9.47 -15.82 -6.52
N LYS A 155 10.54 -15.04 -6.37
CA LYS A 155 10.54 -13.64 -6.81
C LYS A 155 10.66 -13.64 -8.31
N THR A 156 9.52 -13.54 -8.98
CA THR A 156 9.47 -13.32 -10.42
C THR A 156 9.47 -11.81 -10.67
N GLU A 157 10.31 -11.39 -11.61
CA GLU A 157 10.35 -10.03 -12.14
C GLU A 157 9.39 -9.95 -13.32
N ALA A 158 8.54 -8.92 -13.36
CA ALA A 158 7.73 -8.63 -14.54
C ALA A 158 8.64 -8.16 -15.69
N THR A 159 8.34 -8.49 -16.93
CA THR A 159 9.05 -7.91 -18.08
C THR A 159 8.39 -6.60 -18.52
N THR A 160 9.05 -5.86 -19.43
CA THR A 160 8.39 -4.73 -20.11
C THR A 160 7.13 -5.18 -20.84
N ASP A 161 7.16 -6.37 -21.46
CA ASP A 161 6.00 -6.96 -22.14
C ASP A 161 4.87 -7.27 -21.16
N ASP A 162 5.19 -7.73 -19.94
CA ASP A 162 4.18 -7.93 -18.90
C ASP A 162 3.51 -6.60 -18.54
N VAL A 163 4.27 -5.51 -18.38
CA VAL A 163 3.74 -4.17 -18.09
C VAL A 163 2.85 -3.68 -19.22
N LEU A 164 3.32 -3.75 -20.47
CA LEU A 164 2.53 -3.37 -21.64
C LEU A 164 1.25 -4.18 -21.75
N LEU A 165 1.32 -5.50 -21.52
CA LEU A 165 0.15 -6.37 -21.47
C LEU A 165 -0.81 -5.93 -20.36
N ILE A 166 -0.33 -5.54 -19.17
CA ILE A 166 -1.16 -4.99 -18.07
C ILE A 166 -1.95 -3.80 -18.56
N LEU A 167 -1.27 -2.85 -19.16
CA LEU A 167 -1.85 -1.58 -19.52
C LEU A 167 -2.76 -1.70 -20.75
N SER A 168 -2.41 -2.52 -21.75
CA SER A 168 -3.25 -2.73 -22.94
C SER A 168 -4.53 -3.45 -22.60
N THR A 169 -4.45 -4.54 -21.83
CA THR A 169 -5.63 -5.30 -21.41
C THR A 169 -6.61 -4.43 -20.61
N LEU A 170 -6.11 -3.52 -19.79
CA LEU A 170 -6.94 -2.60 -18.98
C LEU A 170 -7.88 -1.75 -19.85
N TRP A 171 -7.42 -1.33 -21.03
CA TRP A 171 -8.16 -0.45 -21.94
C TRP A 171 -8.89 -1.24 -23.03
N GLU A 172 -8.23 -2.19 -23.68
CA GLU A 172 -8.80 -3.00 -24.78
C GLU A 172 -9.94 -3.92 -24.31
N ARG A 173 -9.86 -4.39 -23.06
CA ARG A 173 -10.89 -5.24 -22.44
C ARG A 173 -11.62 -4.50 -21.32
N ALA A 174 -11.83 -3.20 -21.49
CA ALA A 174 -12.48 -2.33 -20.51
C ALA A 174 -13.88 -2.83 -20.07
N VAL A 175 -14.63 -3.48 -20.97
CA VAL A 175 -15.95 -4.05 -20.67
C VAL A 175 -15.84 -5.21 -19.68
N ASP A 176 -14.76 -6.00 -19.76
CA ASP A 176 -14.52 -7.13 -18.87
C ASP A 176 -13.84 -6.74 -17.55
N ILE A 177 -13.29 -5.52 -17.47
CA ILE A 177 -12.65 -4.95 -16.28
C ILE A 177 -13.46 -3.71 -15.84
N PRO A 178 -14.68 -3.90 -15.33
CA PRO A 178 -15.56 -2.81 -14.96
C PRO A 178 -14.97 -2.04 -13.76
N CYS A 179 -14.71 -0.76 -13.96
CA CYS A 179 -14.30 0.16 -12.92
C CYS A 179 -14.64 1.59 -13.31
N ASP A 180 -14.71 2.46 -12.29
CA ASP A 180 -14.84 3.90 -12.50
C ASP A 180 -13.64 4.44 -13.29
N PRO A 181 -13.83 5.42 -14.19
CA PRO A 181 -12.75 6.02 -14.99
C PRO A 181 -11.56 6.49 -14.15
N ARG A 182 -11.81 7.11 -12.99
CA ARG A 182 -10.74 7.59 -12.09
C ARG A 182 -9.97 6.43 -11.48
N HIS A 183 -10.66 5.36 -11.09
CA HIS A 183 -9.98 4.15 -10.62
C HIS A 183 -9.15 3.47 -11.72
N ARG A 184 -9.62 3.51 -12.99
CA ARG A 184 -8.87 2.98 -14.13
C ARG A 184 -7.59 3.78 -14.37
N LEU A 185 -7.70 5.10 -14.40
CA LEU A 185 -6.57 6.02 -14.55
C LEU A 185 -5.54 5.80 -13.42
N ALA A 186 -6.02 5.80 -12.17
CA ALA A 186 -5.15 5.58 -11.01
C ALA A 186 -4.46 4.21 -11.06
N PHE A 187 -5.19 3.14 -11.40
CA PHE A 187 -4.60 1.81 -11.54
C PHE A 187 -3.51 1.78 -12.62
N HIS A 188 -3.79 2.36 -13.78
CA HIS A 188 -2.83 2.49 -14.89
C HIS A 188 -1.56 3.20 -14.43
N THR A 189 -1.69 4.39 -13.85
CA THR A 189 -0.55 5.21 -13.43
C THR A 189 0.29 4.52 -12.36
N LEU A 190 -0.35 3.87 -11.38
CA LEU A 190 0.36 3.15 -10.32
C LEU A 190 1.12 1.92 -10.88
N VAL A 191 0.61 1.25 -11.92
CA VAL A 191 1.34 0.19 -12.62
C VAL A 191 2.56 0.75 -13.36
N LEU A 192 2.42 1.90 -14.03
CA LEU A 192 3.55 2.57 -14.70
C LEU A 192 4.65 2.95 -13.72
N ILE A 193 4.32 3.65 -12.62
CA ILE A 193 5.29 4.01 -11.58
C ILE A 193 5.92 2.76 -10.96
N GLY A 194 5.13 1.71 -10.74
CA GLY A 194 5.63 0.41 -10.33
C GLY A 194 6.68 -0.14 -11.28
N GLY A 195 6.39 -0.14 -12.59
CA GLY A 195 7.28 -0.60 -13.67
C GLY A 195 8.61 0.15 -13.76
N ILE A 196 8.65 1.43 -13.37
CA ILE A 196 9.90 2.21 -13.23
C ILE A 196 10.80 1.65 -12.11
N GLY A 197 10.24 0.84 -11.22
CA GLY A 197 10.99 0.01 -10.30
C GLY A 197 10.74 0.32 -8.83
N PHE A 198 9.79 1.18 -8.46
CA PHE A 198 9.53 1.56 -7.07
C PHE A 198 8.69 0.52 -6.31
N ARG A 199 8.68 0.56 -4.98
CA ARG A 199 7.85 -0.34 -4.17
C ARG A 199 6.42 0.20 -4.10
N PRO A 200 5.35 -0.61 -4.23
CA PRO A 200 3.97 -0.13 -4.13
C PRO A 200 3.70 0.84 -2.98
N GLY A 201 4.13 0.50 -1.77
CA GLY A 201 3.96 1.35 -0.59
C GLY A 201 4.70 2.69 -0.60
N THR A 202 5.57 2.99 -1.57
CA THR A 202 6.26 4.30 -1.68
C THR A 202 5.54 5.28 -2.60
N TYR A 203 4.63 4.80 -3.45
CA TYR A 203 3.84 5.62 -4.38
C TYR A 203 2.33 5.45 -4.21
N GLU A 204 1.89 4.57 -3.31
CA GLU A 204 0.51 4.52 -2.83
C GLU A 204 0.15 5.87 -2.18
N ASN A 205 -0.97 6.47 -2.61
CA ASN A 205 -1.43 7.79 -2.18
C ASN A 205 -0.41 8.92 -2.42
N MET A 206 0.34 8.87 -3.53
CA MET A 206 1.16 9.99 -3.97
C MET A 206 0.36 11.29 -3.94
N LEU A 207 0.93 12.33 -3.35
CA LEU A 207 0.31 13.63 -3.17
C LEU A 207 0.67 14.61 -4.30
N TYR A 208 -0.15 15.63 -4.54
CA TYR A 208 0.18 16.67 -5.51
C TYR A 208 1.51 17.37 -5.20
N GLN A 209 1.86 17.60 -3.93
CA GLN A 209 3.16 18.18 -3.56
C GLN A 209 4.38 17.35 -3.97
N GLN A 210 4.18 16.06 -4.26
CA GLN A 210 5.25 15.18 -4.71
C GLN A 210 5.47 15.27 -6.23
N VAL A 211 4.64 16.02 -6.95
CA VAL A 211 4.71 16.18 -8.39
C VAL A 211 4.75 17.66 -8.73
N LYS A 212 5.72 18.06 -9.54
CA LYS A 212 5.70 19.36 -10.22
C LYS A 212 5.40 19.13 -11.69
N LEU A 213 4.47 19.91 -12.23
CA LEU A 213 4.20 19.92 -13.66
C LEU A 213 4.78 21.20 -14.24
N LEU A 214 5.62 21.07 -15.24
CA LEU A 214 6.38 22.15 -15.86
C LEU A 214 6.05 22.24 -17.34
N VAL A 215 5.96 23.45 -17.87
CA VAL A 215 6.04 23.71 -19.31
C VAL A 215 7.46 24.15 -19.61
N VAL A 216 8.16 23.38 -20.44
CA VAL A 216 9.58 23.58 -20.75
C VAL A 216 9.74 23.79 -22.25
N ARG A 217 10.61 24.72 -22.63
CA ARG A 217 11.02 24.90 -24.03
C ARG A 217 11.92 23.75 -24.45
N ASP A 218 11.48 22.97 -25.41
CA ASP A 218 12.33 21.93 -25.99
C ASP A 218 13.57 22.58 -26.65
N PRO A 219 14.79 22.17 -26.29
CA PRO A 219 16.00 22.85 -26.74
C PRO A 219 16.22 22.76 -28.26
N ASP A 220 15.71 21.69 -28.89
CA ASP A 220 15.93 21.41 -30.31
C ASP A 220 14.83 22.03 -31.18
N THR A 221 13.58 21.83 -30.79
CA THR A 221 12.40 22.26 -31.57
C THR A 221 11.87 23.64 -31.16
N LYS A 222 12.31 24.16 -30.01
CA LYS A 222 11.81 25.39 -29.36
C LYS A 222 10.31 25.38 -29.02
N GLN A 223 9.65 24.24 -29.20
CA GLN A 223 8.23 24.06 -28.88
C GLN A 223 8.05 23.79 -27.38
N PRO A 224 6.95 24.26 -26.77
CA PRO A 224 6.63 23.94 -25.38
C PRO A 224 6.33 22.45 -25.22
N ARG A 225 6.83 21.86 -24.13
CA ARG A 225 6.56 20.47 -23.74
C ARG A 225 6.24 20.39 -22.25
N LEU A 226 5.33 19.48 -21.91
CA LEU A 226 5.06 19.15 -20.52
C LEU A 226 6.12 18.19 -19.98
N VAL A 227 6.62 18.52 -18.79
CA VAL A 227 7.54 17.71 -17.99
C VAL A 227 6.94 17.54 -16.60
N ALA A 228 6.94 16.32 -16.07
CA ALA A 228 6.57 16.05 -14.69
C ALA A 228 7.84 15.71 -13.89
N GLU A 229 8.15 16.48 -12.86
CA GLU A 229 9.15 16.10 -11.86
C GLU A 229 8.45 15.37 -10.72
N ILE A 230 8.80 14.11 -10.50
CA ILE A 230 8.11 13.22 -9.56
C ILE A 230 9.08 12.83 -8.46
N THR A 231 8.65 13.05 -7.22
CA THR A 231 9.40 12.80 -5.99
C THR A 231 8.83 11.61 -5.23
N ILE A 232 9.61 10.56 -5.08
CA ILE A 232 9.22 9.33 -4.37
C ILE A 232 10.03 9.17 -3.09
N ASN A 233 9.31 9.11 -1.96
CA ASN A 233 9.89 8.86 -0.65
C ASN A 233 10.15 7.35 -0.47
N GLN A 234 11.41 6.95 -0.39
CA GLN A 234 11.79 5.56 -0.16
C GLN A 234 11.94 5.24 1.32
N ASN A 235 11.40 4.09 1.70
CA ASN A 235 11.70 3.49 2.99
C ASN A 235 12.91 2.55 2.81
N LYS A 236 14.15 3.01 3.05
CA LYS A 236 15.29 2.10 3.24
C LYS A 236 15.15 1.44 4.63
N LEU A 237 15.18 0.11 4.64
CA LEU A 237 15.38 -0.67 5.86
C LEU A 237 16.89 -0.94 5.93
N SER A 238 17.62 -0.21 6.77
CA SER A 238 18.99 -0.60 7.10
C SER A 238 18.94 -1.79 8.05
N ALA A 239 19.94 -2.68 8.00
CA ALA A 239 19.87 -4.03 8.55
C ALA A 239 19.52 -4.13 10.04
N ASN A 240 19.54 -3.04 10.81
CA ASN A 240 19.12 -3.02 12.22
C ASN A 240 18.49 -1.68 12.68
N LYS A 241 18.08 -0.80 11.76
CA LYS A 241 17.35 0.43 12.08
C LYS A 241 16.30 0.69 10.99
N ILE A 242 15.10 1.09 11.42
CA ILE A 242 14.25 1.88 10.53
C ILE A 242 14.91 3.25 10.51
N ASP A 243 15.75 3.51 9.51
CA ASP A 243 16.18 4.87 9.28
C ASP A 243 14.95 5.69 8.94
N LYS A 244 14.71 6.74 9.73
CA LYS A 244 13.64 7.70 9.48
C LYS A 244 14.06 8.73 8.42
N GLY A 245 15.29 8.67 7.92
CA GLY A 245 15.70 9.36 6.71
C GLY A 245 15.05 8.64 5.52
N ALA A 246 13.96 9.21 5.01
CA ALA A 246 13.41 8.77 3.74
C ALA A 246 14.44 9.15 2.67
N ASP A 247 15.07 8.17 2.03
CA ASP A 247 15.82 8.47 0.82
C ASP A 247 14.82 8.93 -0.23
N VAL A 248 14.99 10.15 -0.71
CA VAL A 248 14.10 10.74 -1.69
C VAL A 248 14.71 10.52 -3.06
N VAL A 249 13.92 9.99 -3.99
CA VAL A 249 14.31 9.92 -5.40
C VAL A 249 13.40 10.84 -6.19
N THR A 250 14.01 11.81 -6.86
CA THR A 250 13.34 12.70 -7.81
C THR A 250 13.78 12.34 -9.22
N PHE A 251 12.81 12.22 -10.13
CA PHE A 251 13.08 11.98 -11.54
C PHE A 251 12.12 12.81 -12.40
N SER A 252 12.58 13.18 -13.59
CA SER A 252 11.78 13.92 -14.56
C SER A 252 11.24 12.94 -15.62
N ALA A 253 9.95 13.05 -15.92
CA ALA A 253 9.30 12.36 -17.03
C ALA A 253 8.88 13.39 -18.07
N THR A 254 9.11 13.09 -19.34
CA THR A 254 8.64 13.92 -20.46
C THR A 254 7.48 13.23 -21.16
N MET A 255 6.74 14.01 -21.95
CA MET A 255 5.73 13.45 -22.83
C MET A 255 6.36 12.48 -23.84
N VAL A 256 5.75 11.32 -24.02
CA VAL A 256 6.15 10.33 -25.03
C VAL A 256 4.99 10.07 -26.01
N PRO A 257 5.27 9.78 -27.29
CA PRO A 257 4.21 9.57 -28.29
C PRO A 257 3.27 8.41 -27.97
N CYS A 258 3.73 7.45 -27.16
CA CYS A 258 2.95 6.29 -26.76
C CYS A 258 2.10 6.61 -25.52
N GLN A 259 0.83 6.94 -25.72
CA GLN A 259 -0.10 7.33 -24.63
C GLN A 259 -0.20 6.29 -23.52
N ILE A 260 -0.08 5.00 -23.85
CA ILE A 260 -0.19 3.90 -22.89
C ILE A 260 0.95 3.87 -21.85
N VAL A 261 2.06 4.57 -22.11
CA VAL A 261 3.19 4.68 -21.19
C VAL A 261 3.52 6.13 -20.83
N CYS A 262 2.70 7.09 -21.26
CA CYS A 262 2.95 8.51 -21.04
C CYS A 262 2.50 8.96 -19.64
N LEU A 263 3.37 8.80 -18.65
CA LEU A 263 3.11 9.19 -17.26
C LEU A 263 2.68 10.65 -17.10
N VAL A 264 3.29 11.57 -17.86
CA VAL A 264 2.98 13.01 -17.82
C VAL A 264 1.53 13.28 -18.23
N THR A 265 1.04 12.61 -19.28
CA THR A 265 -0.34 12.74 -19.72
C THR A 265 -1.33 12.31 -18.64
N PHE A 266 -1.05 11.21 -17.93
CA PHE A 266 -1.92 10.74 -16.84
C PHE A 266 -1.96 11.69 -15.64
N VAL A 267 -0.81 12.25 -15.26
CA VAL A 267 -0.72 13.28 -14.21
C VAL A 267 -1.55 14.51 -14.58
N ALA A 268 -1.35 15.03 -15.80
CA ALA A 268 -2.03 16.22 -16.27
C ALA A 268 -3.55 16.03 -16.42
N ILE A 269 -4.01 14.88 -16.96
CA ILE A 269 -5.44 14.55 -17.06
C ILE A 269 -6.08 14.50 -15.67
N GLN A 270 -5.41 13.87 -14.70
CA GLN A 270 -5.92 13.79 -13.33
C GLN A 270 -5.99 15.17 -12.67
N ALA A 271 -4.96 16.01 -12.88
CA ALA A 271 -4.92 17.37 -12.38
C ALA A 271 -6.02 18.28 -12.98
N LEU A 272 -6.29 18.16 -14.28
CA LEU A 272 -7.41 18.85 -14.93
C LEU A 272 -8.75 18.38 -14.38
N HIS A 273 -8.94 17.07 -14.25
CA HIS A 273 -10.16 16.49 -13.70
C HIS A 273 -10.42 16.95 -12.26
N ASP A 274 -9.36 17.10 -11.46
CA ASP A 274 -9.47 17.56 -10.08
C ASP A 274 -9.52 19.08 -9.93
N ASP A 275 -9.48 19.84 -11.04
CA ASP A 275 -9.38 21.30 -11.03
C ASP A 275 -8.23 21.79 -10.12
N ALA A 276 -7.07 21.13 -10.27
CA ALA A 276 -5.97 21.22 -9.32
C ALA A 276 -5.05 22.44 -9.52
N PHE A 277 -5.07 23.05 -10.70
CA PHE A 277 -4.15 24.13 -11.07
C PHE A 277 -4.60 25.49 -10.52
N GLU A 278 -3.67 26.29 -10.02
CA GLU A 278 -3.92 27.68 -9.61
C GLU A 278 -4.53 28.50 -10.76
N THR A 279 -3.96 28.34 -11.95
CA THR A 279 -4.52 28.87 -13.19
C THR A 279 -5.59 27.93 -13.74
N GLU A 280 -6.74 28.46 -14.11
CA GLU A 280 -7.79 27.67 -14.74
C GLU A 280 -7.40 27.28 -16.16
N PHE A 281 -7.47 25.98 -16.48
CA PHE A 281 -7.28 25.41 -17.81
C PHE A 281 -8.51 24.60 -18.20
N SER A 282 -9.05 24.85 -19.39
CA SER A 282 -10.26 24.16 -19.87
C SER A 282 -9.98 22.82 -20.56
N SER A 283 -8.74 22.61 -21.00
CA SER A 283 -8.33 21.44 -21.77
C SER A 283 -6.85 21.11 -21.60
N PHE A 284 -6.46 19.93 -22.08
CA PHE A 284 -5.07 19.52 -22.14
C PHE A 284 -4.25 20.36 -23.13
N ASP A 285 -4.84 20.73 -24.27
CA ASP A 285 -4.15 21.57 -25.27
C ASP A 285 -3.84 22.96 -24.70
N GLU A 286 -4.74 23.49 -23.87
CA GLU A 286 -4.50 24.75 -23.16
C GLU A 286 -3.30 24.68 -22.20
N LEU A 287 -3.02 23.53 -21.57
CA LEU A 287 -1.83 23.37 -20.72
C LEU A 287 -0.53 23.55 -21.51
N LEU A 288 -0.52 23.21 -22.80
CA LEU A 288 0.64 23.32 -23.68
C LEU A 288 0.76 24.70 -24.34
N GLN A 289 -0.37 25.37 -24.58
CA GLN A 289 -0.42 26.59 -25.39
C GLN A 289 -0.51 27.89 -24.56
N ARG A 290 -1.20 27.87 -23.41
CA ARG A 290 -1.46 29.09 -22.64
C ARG A 290 -0.28 29.61 -21.83
N PRO A 291 0.62 28.78 -21.28
CA PRO A 291 1.84 29.29 -20.67
C PRO A 291 2.75 29.88 -21.75
N ASN A 292 2.69 31.20 -21.92
CA ASN A 292 3.62 31.89 -22.81
C ASN A 292 4.99 31.87 -22.16
N LEU A 293 5.91 31.10 -22.74
CA LEU A 293 7.26 30.99 -22.23
C LEU A 293 8.08 32.28 -22.46
N GLU A 294 7.66 33.21 -23.33
CA GLU A 294 8.35 34.48 -23.61
C GLU A 294 9.89 34.33 -23.60
N ASP A 295 10.57 34.99 -22.65
CA ASP A 295 12.02 35.00 -22.47
C ASP A 295 12.54 33.92 -21.48
N VAL A 296 11.65 33.09 -20.92
CA VAL A 296 12.01 31.97 -20.04
C VAL A 296 11.96 30.63 -20.78
N ASP A 297 12.71 29.66 -20.26
CA ASP A 297 12.75 28.30 -20.80
C ASP A 297 11.88 27.32 -20.01
N CYS A 298 11.37 27.71 -18.85
CA CYS A 298 10.58 26.84 -17.97
C CYS A 298 9.59 27.66 -17.13
N ILE A 299 8.35 27.20 -17.07
CA ILE A 299 7.30 27.70 -16.17
C ILE A 299 6.72 26.54 -15.36
N GLU A 300 6.67 26.69 -14.04
CA GLU A 300 5.98 25.74 -13.15
C GLU A 300 4.48 26.02 -13.13
N LEU A 301 3.68 24.97 -13.36
CA LEU A 301 2.24 24.99 -13.22
C LEU A 301 1.88 24.72 -11.75
N ARG A 302 1.52 25.79 -11.02
CA ARG A 302 1.26 25.74 -9.59
C ARG A 302 -0.07 25.05 -9.27
N TRP A 303 -0.10 24.37 -8.13
CA TRP A 303 -1.31 23.78 -7.56
C TRP A 303 -2.09 24.81 -6.75
N LYS A 304 -3.44 24.73 -6.74
CA LYS A 304 -4.29 25.54 -5.84
C LYS A 304 -3.94 25.30 -4.37
N ASP A 305 -4.20 26.29 -3.53
CA ASP A 305 -4.06 26.15 -2.09
C ASP A 305 -4.91 24.99 -1.54
N GLY A 306 -4.28 24.15 -0.71
CA GLY A 306 -4.90 22.96 -0.13
C GLY A 306 -4.98 21.76 -1.07
N MET A 307 -4.53 21.85 -2.32
CA MET A 307 -4.41 20.68 -3.22
C MET A 307 -3.15 19.85 -2.92
N GLN A 308 -2.11 20.48 -2.40
CA GLN A 308 -0.78 19.90 -2.17
C GLN A 308 -0.84 18.59 -1.35
N GLU A 309 -1.70 18.54 -0.33
CA GLU A 309 -1.87 17.39 0.57
C GLU A 309 -2.88 16.34 0.06
N LYS A 310 -3.52 16.57 -1.09
CA LYS A 310 -4.48 15.63 -1.65
C LYS A 310 -3.77 14.56 -2.49
N PRO A 311 -4.26 13.31 -2.45
CA PRO A 311 -3.72 12.26 -3.29
C PRO A 311 -4.06 12.51 -4.76
N ILE A 312 -3.05 12.50 -5.64
CA ILE A 312 -3.26 12.62 -7.09
C ILE A 312 -4.00 11.38 -7.64
N PHE A 313 -3.61 10.17 -7.20
CA PHE A 313 -4.21 8.91 -7.64
C PHE A 313 -4.89 8.18 -6.45
N PRO A 314 -6.12 8.55 -6.08
CA PRO A 314 -6.81 7.97 -4.93
C PRO A 314 -7.32 6.55 -5.25
N LEU A 315 -6.45 5.55 -5.10
CA LEU A 315 -6.81 4.15 -5.25
C LEU A 315 -6.39 3.34 -4.03
N LYS A 316 -7.37 2.90 -3.25
CA LYS A 316 -7.13 2.03 -2.08
C LYS A 316 -6.51 0.71 -2.53
N TYR A 317 -5.53 0.21 -1.78
CA TYR A 317 -4.80 -1.01 -2.11
C TYR A 317 -5.68 -2.25 -2.38
N HIS A 318 -6.78 -2.42 -1.64
CA HIS A 318 -7.70 -3.54 -1.90
C HIS A 318 -8.35 -3.46 -3.29
N LYS A 319 -8.67 -2.24 -3.75
CA LYS A 319 -9.25 -2.02 -5.08
C LYS A 319 -8.18 -2.17 -6.16
N PHE A 320 -6.95 -1.72 -5.90
CA PHE A 320 -5.79 -2.01 -6.75
C PHE A 320 -5.63 -3.53 -6.94
N LEU A 321 -5.64 -4.32 -5.86
CA LEU A 321 -5.54 -5.78 -5.94
C LEU A 321 -6.72 -6.43 -6.66
N GLU A 322 -7.93 -5.91 -6.50
CA GLU A 322 -9.11 -6.38 -7.23
C GLU A 322 -8.93 -6.20 -8.74
N LEU A 323 -8.56 -4.99 -9.18
CA LEU A 323 -8.29 -4.67 -10.58
C LEU A 323 -7.13 -5.49 -11.14
N TRP A 324 -6.05 -5.60 -10.37
CA TRP A 324 -4.88 -6.42 -10.70
C TRP A 324 -5.28 -7.86 -11.01
N ASN A 325 -6.01 -8.51 -10.09
CA ASN A 325 -6.43 -9.89 -10.29
C ASN A 325 -7.44 -10.03 -11.43
N ARG A 326 -8.43 -9.13 -11.54
CA ARG A 326 -9.42 -9.18 -12.62
C ARG A 326 -8.76 -9.06 -13.99
N ARG A 327 -7.80 -8.14 -14.14
CA ARG A 327 -6.99 -8.01 -15.36
C ARG A 327 -6.32 -9.34 -15.69
N TRP A 328 -5.65 -10.01 -14.75
CA TRP A 328 -4.87 -11.22 -15.05
C TRP A 328 -5.76 -12.37 -15.52
N LEU A 329 -6.97 -12.46 -14.96
CA LEU A 329 -8.01 -13.35 -15.43
C LEU A 329 -8.44 -13.03 -16.87
N VAL A 330 -8.72 -11.76 -17.16
CA VAL A 330 -9.12 -11.30 -18.51
C VAL A 330 -8.01 -11.50 -19.55
N ALA A 331 -6.75 -11.35 -19.15
CA ALA A 331 -5.58 -11.64 -19.99
C ALA A 331 -5.35 -13.15 -20.23
N GLY A 332 -6.17 -14.04 -19.66
CA GLY A 332 -6.06 -15.49 -19.87
C GLY A 332 -4.88 -16.16 -19.15
N ASN A 333 -4.25 -15.47 -18.20
CA ASN A 333 -3.02 -15.94 -17.57
C ASN A 333 -3.30 -16.86 -16.38
N ARG A 334 -2.68 -18.05 -16.41
CA ARG A 334 -2.85 -19.10 -15.38
C ARG A 334 -2.25 -18.73 -14.03
N ASN A 335 -1.19 -17.92 -14.05
CA ASN A 335 -0.50 -17.45 -12.86
C ASN A 335 -0.57 -15.93 -12.79
N THR A 336 -0.96 -15.41 -11.64
CA THR A 336 -0.95 -13.97 -11.37
C THR A 336 0.41 -13.58 -10.82
N LEU A 337 1.14 -12.69 -11.51
CA LEU A 337 2.27 -12.01 -10.90
C LEU A 337 1.78 -11.25 -9.67
N ARG A 338 2.61 -11.16 -8.62
CA ARG A 338 2.30 -10.26 -7.51
C ARG A 338 2.57 -8.83 -7.95
N PRO A 339 1.88 -7.80 -7.43
CA PRO A 339 2.24 -6.40 -7.72
C PRO A 339 3.70 -6.07 -7.42
N TYR A 340 4.32 -6.76 -6.46
CA TYR A 340 5.74 -6.63 -6.16
C TYR A 340 6.66 -7.01 -7.32
N ALA A 341 6.19 -7.83 -8.27
CA ALA A 341 6.92 -8.19 -9.48
C ALA A 341 7.16 -6.99 -10.41
N LEU A 342 6.39 -5.90 -10.29
CA LEU A 342 6.59 -4.69 -11.09
C LEU A 342 7.92 -3.97 -10.80
N ARG A 343 8.64 -4.34 -9.74
CA ARG A 343 9.86 -3.67 -9.27
C ARG A 343 11.08 -3.98 -10.17
N ILE A 344 10.94 -3.72 -11.48
CA ILE A 344 11.87 -4.17 -12.53
C ILE A 344 12.72 -3.03 -13.08
N GLY A 345 12.18 -1.81 -13.10
CA GLY A 345 12.87 -0.67 -13.68
C GLY A 345 14.08 -0.18 -12.87
N GLY A 346 14.96 0.52 -13.58
CA GLY A 346 16.20 1.07 -13.02
C GLY A 346 16.00 2.26 -12.09
N GLY A 347 14.78 2.78 -11.89
CA GLY A 347 14.53 3.98 -11.07
C GLY A 347 15.06 3.88 -9.64
N ASN A 348 14.97 2.69 -9.05
CA ASN A 348 15.55 2.39 -7.73
C ASN A 348 17.09 2.20 -7.75
N LYS A 349 17.71 2.07 -8.92
CA LYS A 349 19.16 1.91 -9.15
C LYS A 349 19.84 3.22 -9.59
N ILE A 350 19.07 4.28 -9.91
CA ILE A 350 19.60 5.59 -10.31
C ILE A 350 20.47 6.20 -9.19
N ASP A 351 20.15 5.91 -7.92
CA ASP A 351 20.95 6.32 -6.74
C ASP A 351 22.40 5.77 -6.78
N GLY A 352 22.61 4.55 -7.26
CA GLY A 352 23.94 3.90 -7.28
C GLY A 352 24.79 4.19 -8.52
N SER A 353 24.24 4.84 -9.54
CA SER A 353 24.94 5.11 -10.81
C SER A 353 25.46 6.55 -10.91
N LEU A 354 24.99 7.44 -10.03
CA LEU A 354 25.31 8.87 -10.00
C LEU A 354 26.12 9.30 -8.78
N THR A 355 26.40 8.37 -7.85
CA THR A 355 27.48 8.56 -6.88
C THR A 355 28.78 8.08 -7.51
N SER A 356 29.74 8.99 -7.72
CA SER A 356 31.11 8.60 -8.06
C SER A 356 31.57 7.52 -7.07
N ALA A 357 32.06 6.40 -7.61
CA ALA A 357 32.74 5.40 -6.80
C ALA A 357 33.85 6.10 -6.02
N ILE A 358 33.74 6.08 -4.69
CA ILE A 358 34.86 6.34 -3.79
C ILE A 358 35.49 4.99 -3.46
#